data_AF-A0A929S7P0-F1
#
_entry.id   AF-A0A929S7P0-F1
#
_cell.length_a   1.000
_cell.length_b   1.000
_cell.length_c   1.000
_cell.angle_alpha   90.00
_cell.angle_beta   90.00
_cell.angle_gamma   90.00
#
_symmetry.space_group_name_H-M   'P 1'
#
loop_
_entity.id
_entity.type
_entity.pdbx_description
1 polymer ?
#
loop_
_entity_poly.entity_id
_entity_poly.type
_entity_poly.pdbx_seq_one_letter_code
_entity_poly.pdbx_strand_id
1 'polypeptide(L)'
;MINETKYIDTAYETLYILNHCDKEFISKIPIKILNNLNEIAKNSSKKINLLPNKKLKDQNISDETKDFISGLYYTYIADKDEKKKILSIWQQNEQIFKEETTIDIFKNNRPQLQTNHSYQQSNIIPYHKETIFDKIKSKIKSLFNK
;
A
#
# COMPACT_ATOMS: atom_id res chain seq x y z
N MET A 1 -20.37 -8.48 -0.22
CA MET A 1 -20.81 -7.48 -1.23
C MET A 1 -19.58 -6.74 -1.71
N ILE A 2 -19.30 -6.77 -3.02
CA ILE A 2 -18.28 -5.88 -3.60
C ILE A 2 -18.82 -4.47 -3.43
N ASN A 3 -18.06 -3.60 -2.77
CA ASN A 3 -18.41 -2.19 -2.70
C ASN A 3 -18.18 -1.60 -4.09
N GLU A 4 -19.23 -1.55 -4.91
CA GLU A 4 -19.18 -1.12 -6.32
C GLU A 4 -18.51 0.25 -6.47
N THR A 5 -18.81 1.19 -5.58
CA THR A 5 -18.16 2.51 -5.51
C THR A 5 -16.65 2.40 -5.33
N LYS A 6 -16.18 1.48 -4.47
CA LYS A 6 -14.75 1.26 -4.24
C LYS A 6 -14.04 0.75 -5.49
N TYR A 7 -14.68 -0.13 -6.26
CA TYR A 7 -14.13 -0.63 -7.52
C TYR A 7 -14.07 0.47 -8.59
N ILE A 8 -15.14 1.25 -8.71
CA ILE A 8 -15.24 2.42 -9.60
C ILE A 8 -14.12 3.43 -9.29
N ASP A 9 -13.97 3.78 -8.01
CA ASP A 9 -12.94 4.73 -7.57
C ASP A 9 -11.53 4.19 -7.78
N THR A 10 -11.29 2.91 -7.53
CA THR A 10 -9.98 2.28 -7.78
C THR A 10 -9.60 2.36 -9.26
N ALA A 11 -10.56 2.12 -10.17
CA ALA A 11 -10.31 2.26 -11.60
C ALA A 11 -10.01 3.71 -11.99
N TYR A 12 -10.76 4.67 -11.43
CA TYR A 12 -10.54 6.09 -11.66
C TYR A 12 -9.17 6.58 -11.17
N GLU A 13 -8.79 6.24 -9.94
CA GLU A 13 -7.47 6.58 -9.40
C GLU A 13 -6.34 5.96 -10.19
N THR A 14 -6.49 4.69 -10.58
CA THR A 14 -5.52 3.98 -11.42
C THR A 14 -5.30 4.75 -12.71
N LEU A 15 -6.37 5.05 -13.47
CA LEU A 15 -6.25 5.79 -14.72
C LEU A 15 -5.59 7.16 -14.54
N TYR A 16 -5.95 7.87 -13.49
CA TYR A 16 -5.37 9.17 -13.21
C TYR A 16 -3.87 9.07 -12.98
N ILE A 17 -3.40 8.07 -12.24
CA ILE A 17 -1.96 7.84 -12.03
C ILE A 17 -1.29 7.42 -13.33
N LEU A 18 -1.90 6.50 -14.09
CA LEU A 18 -1.39 6.06 -15.38
C LEU A 18 -1.22 7.23 -16.36
N ASN A 19 -2.13 8.20 -16.36
CA ASN A 19 -2.01 9.40 -17.19
C ASN A 19 -0.81 10.31 -16.84
N HIS A 20 -0.21 10.13 -15.67
CA HIS A 20 0.99 10.85 -15.23
C HIS A 20 2.26 9.99 -15.30
N CYS A 21 2.16 8.75 -15.77
CA CYS A 21 3.31 7.89 -16.02
C CYS A 21 3.90 8.11 -17.42
N ASP A 22 5.14 7.64 -17.63
CA ASP A 22 5.79 7.69 -18.93
C ASP A 22 5.00 6.92 -20.00
N LYS A 23 4.96 7.45 -21.22
CA LYS A 23 4.26 6.81 -22.33
C LYS A 23 4.79 5.40 -22.61
N GLU A 24 6.09 5.17 -22.41
CA GLU A 24 6.69 3.84 -22.55
C GLU A 24 6.08 2.85 -21.57
N PHE A 25 5.89 3.26 -20.31
CA PHE A 25 5.24 2.43 -19.29
C PHE A 25 3.81 2.07 -19.70
N ILE A 26 3.04 3.06 -20.17
CA ILE A 26 1.64 2.85 -20.60
C ILE A 26 1.55 1.96 -21.84
N SER A 27 2.48 2.08 -22.78
CA SER A 27 2.48 1.30 -24.03
C SER A 27 2.62 -0.21 -23.81
N LYS A 28 3.20 -0.64 -22.68
CA LYS A 28 3.39 -2.04 -22.33
C LYS A 28 2.11 -2.67 -21.75
N ILE A 29 1.15 -1.86 -21.30
CA ILE A 29 -0.11 -2.32 -20.73
C ILE A 29 -1.09 -2.68 -21.87
N PRO A 30 -1.69 -3.88 -21.88
CA PRO A 30 -2.68 -4.25 -22.89
C PRO A 30 -3.85 -3.25 -22.97
N ILE A 31 -4.15 -2.79 -24.18
CA ILE A 31 -5.20 -1.78 -24.42
C ILE A 31 -6.56 -2.18 -23.85
N LYS A 32 -6.89 -3.48 -23.84
CA LYS A 32 -8.13 -4.00 -23.25
C LYS A 32 -8.26 -3.67 -21.76
N ILE A 33 -7.15 -3.68 -21.01
CA ILE A 33 -7.14 -3.30 -19.59
C ILE A 33 -7.45 -1.82 -19.44
N LEU A 34 -6.79 -0.97 -20.24
CA LEU A 34 -7.02 0.48 -20.22
C LEU A 34 -8.47 0.82 -20.60
N ASN A 35 -9.03 0.15 -21.61
CA ASN A 35 -10.43 0.32 -22.00
C ASN A 35 -11.38 -0.09 -20.88
N ASN A 36 -11.15 -1.24 -20.24
CA ASN A 36 -11.97 -1.70 -19.12
C ASN A 36 -11.93 -0.70 -17.95
N LEU A 37 -10.73 -0.22 -17.58
CA LEU A 37 -10.58 0.80 -16.54
C LEU A 37 -11.37 2.07 -16.90
N ASN A 38 -11.27 2.54 -18.16
CA ASN A 38 -12.01 3.72 -18.62
C ASN A 38 -13.52 3.54 -18.50
N GLU A 39 -14.05 2.38 -18.90
CA GLU A 39 -15.47 2.08 -18.77
C GLU A 39 -15.94 2.08 -17.32
N ILE A 40 -15.18 1.47 -16.42
CA ILE A 40 -15.51 1.39 -14.99
C ILE A 40 -15.45 2.78 -14.33
N ALA A 41 -14.44 3.58 -14.68
CA ALA A 41 -14.19 4.86 -14.05
C ALA A 41 -15.20 5.96 -14.42
N LYS A 42 -16.04 5.77 -15.46
CA LYS A 42 -17.03 6.77 -15.94
C LYS A 42 -17.93 7.32 -14.84
N ASN A 43 -18.25 6.49 -13.86
CA ASN A 43 -19.20 6.83 -12.80
C ASN A 43 -18.52 7.28 -11.49
N SER A 44 -17.19 7.47 -11.49
CA SER A 44 -16.52 7.99 -10.29
C SER A 44 -16.78 9.48 -10.12
N SER A 45 -17.06 9.88 -8.89
CA SER A 45 -17.13 11.28 -8.47
C SER A 45 -15.93 11.70 -7.63
N LYS A 46 -14.93 10.80 -7.49
CA LYS A 46 -13.77 11.01 -6.64
C LYS A 46 -12.91 12.14 -7.19
N LYS A 47 -12.37 12.96 -6.29
CA LYS A 47 -11.37 13.97 -6.62
C LYS A 47 -10.04 13.52 -6.05
N ILE A 48 -9.03 13.52 -6.90
CA ILE A 48 -7.65 13.16 -6.55
C ILE A 48 -6.70 14.27 -6.93
N ASN A 49 -5.69 14.42 -6.09
CA ASN A 49 -4.62 15.38 -6.27
C ASN A 49 -3.31 14.68 -5.93
N LEU A 50 -2.46 14.48 -6.95
CA LEU A 50 -1.14 13.90 -6.75
C LEU A 50 -0.16 14.98 -6.35
N LEU A 51 0.61 14.71 -5.30
CA LEU A 51 1.65 15.62 -4.82
C LEU A 51 2.99 15.24 -5.47
N PRO A 52 3.59 16.07 -6.34
CA PRO A 52 4.78 15.69 -7.11
C PRO A 52 6.00 15.29 -6.25
N ASN A 53 6.05 15.78 -5.01
CA ASN A 53 7.14 15.52 -4.06
C ASN A 53 6.89 14.28 -3.18
N LYS A 54 5.80 13.54 -3.37
CA LYS A 54 5.48 12.32 -2.61
C LYS A 54 5.61 11.07 -3.47
N LYS A 55 6.13 10.01 -2.86
CA LYS A 55 6.15 8.66 -3.48
C LYS A 55 4.72 8.12 -3.56
N LEU A 56 4.48 7.20 -4.49
CA LEU A 56 3.15 6.58 -4.70
C LEU A 56 2.52 6.04 -3.41
N LYS A 57 3.32 5.38 -2.55
CA LYS A 57 2.86 4.85 -1.25
C LYS A 57 2.33 5.92 -0.29
N ASP A 58 2.84 7.15 -0.41
CA ASP A 58 2.54 8.29 0.45
C ASP A 58 1.49 9.23 -0.18
N GLN A 59 1.02 8.91 -1.40
CA GLN A 59 -0.09 9.61 -2.05
C GLN A 59 -1.41 9.27 -1.35
N ASN A 60 -2.32 10.24 -1.33
CA ASN A 60 -3.68 10.04 -0.80
C ASN A 60 -4.57 9.35 -1.85
N ILE A 61 -4.28 8.08 -2.09
CA ILE A 61 -5.01 7.16 -2.99
C ILE A 61 -5.29 5.87 -2.22
N SER A 62 -6.25 5.06 -2.69
CA SER A 62 -6.59 3.81 -2.02
C SER A 62 -5.44 2.81 -2.06
N ASP A 63 -5.41 1.91 -1.07
CA ASP A 63 -4.45 0.82 -1.07
C ASP A 63 -4.74 -0.17 -2.21
N GLU A 64 -6.00 -0.33 -2.61
CA GLU A 64 -6.37 -1.13 -3.79
C GLU A 64 -5.76 -0.59 -5.08
N THR A 65 -5.72 0.75 -5.24
CA THR A 65 -5.07 1.39 -6.38
C THR A 65 -3.57 1.12 -6.36
N LYS A 66 -2.92 1.22 -5.19
CA LYS A 66 -1.48 0.94 -5.05
C LYS A 66 -1.19 -0.52 -5.40
N ASP A 67 -2.00 -1.45 -4.91
CA ASP A 67 -1.87 -2.88 -5.19
C ASP A 67 -2.07 -3.18 -6.69
N PHE A 68 -3.11 -2.58 -7.30
CA PHE A 68 -3.39 -2.77 -8.71
C PHE A 68 -2.26 -2.24 -9.60
N ILE A 69 -1.72 -1.06 -9.31
CA ILE A 69 -0.57 -0.50 -10.03
C ILE A 69 0.68 -1.36 -9.82
N SER A 70 0.91 -1.85 -8.60
CA SER A 70 2.00 -2.78 -8.32
C SER A 70 1.86 -4.06 -9.15
N GLY A 71 0.64 -4.57 -9.32
CA GLY A 71 0.34 -5.73 -10.17
C GLY A 71 0.59 -5.46 -11.65
N LEU A 72 0.18 -4.28 -12.16
CA LEU A 72 0.44 -3.86 -13.54
C LEU A 72 1.95 -3.77 -13.82
N TYR A 73 2.68 -3.07 -12.93
CA TYR A 73 4.14 -2.94 -13.03
C TYR A 73 4.80 -4.31 -13.05
N TYR A 74 4.48 -5.16 -12.07
CA TYR A 74 5.01 -6.52 -11.99
C TYR A 74 4.72 -7.33 -13.26
N THR A 75 3.50 -7.24 -13.80
CA THR A 75 3.08 -8.11 -14.91
C THR A 75 3.73 -7.70 -16.22
N TYR A 76 3.66 -6.41 -16.58
CA TYR A 76 3.96 -5.95 -17.94
C TYR A 76 5.27 -5.19 -18.10
N ILE A 77 5.88 -4.73 -17.00
CA ILE A 77 7.01 -3.80 -17.06
C ILE A 77 8.25 -4.38 -16.39
N ALA A 78 8.08 -4.95 -15.19
CA ALA A 78 9.18 -5.40 -14.36
C ALA A 78 10.03 -6.47 -15.06
N ASP A 79 11.35 -6.28 -15.01
CA ASP A 79 12.30 -7.29 -15.44
C ASP A 79 12.39 -8.47 -14.45
N LYS A 80 13.21 -9.47 -14.78
CA LYS A 80 13.34 -10.69 -13.98
C LYS A 80 13.83 -10.42 -12.55
N ASP A 81 14.73 -9.48 -12.35
CA ASP A 81 15.31 -9.19 -11.04
C ASP A 81 14.43 -8.24 -10.23
N GLU A 82 13.75 -7.30 -10.88
CA GLU A 82 12.68 -6.51 -10.28
C GLU A 82 11.53 -7.40 -9.79
N LYS A 83 11.07 -8.36 -10.61
CA LYS A 83 10.04 -9.33 -10.23
C LYS A 83 10.40 -10.10 -8.96
N LYS A 84 11.64 -10.56 -8.85
CA LYS A 84 12.12 -11.25 -7.63
C LYS A 84 12.06 -10.33 -6.40
N LYS A 85 12.50 -9.06 -6.54
CA LYS A 85 12.46 -8.08 -5.45
C LYS A 85 11.02 -7.80 -5.01
N ILE A 86 10.12 -7.56 -5.96
CA ILE A 86 8.69 -7.32 -5.69
C ILE A 86 8.08 -8.52 -4.98
N LEU A 87 8.31 -9.74 -5.48
CA LEU A 87 7.78 -10.96 -4.88
C LEU A 87 8.29 -11.15 -3.44
N SER A 88 9.58 -10.89 -3.19
CA SER A 88 10.14 -10.95 -1.84
C SER A 88 9.48 -9.93 -0.89
N ILE A 89 9.19 -8.72 -1.36
CA ILE A 89 8.50 -7.70 -0.57
C ILE A 89 7.08 -8.15 -0.25
N TRP A 90 6.34 -8.67 -1.23
CA TRP A 90 4.98 -9.17 -1.01
C TRP A 90 4.94 -10.33 -0.02
N GLN A 91 5.86 -11.28 -0.13
CA GLN A 91 5.98 -12.39 0.82
C GLN A 91 6.29 -11.92 2.23
N GLN A 92 7.19 -10.94 2.38
CA GLN A 92 7.50 -10.35 3.69
C GLN A 92 6.29 -9.60 4.27
N ASN A 93 5.58 -8.82 3.46
CA ASN A 93 4.37 -8.13 3.90
C ASN A 93 3.28 -9.11 4.35
N GLU A 94 3.12 -10.22 3.64
CA GLU A 94 2.16 -11.27 4.00
C GLU A 94 2.53 -11.94 5.34
N GLN A 95 3.82 -12.17 5.58
CA GLN A 95 4.30 -12.70 6.88
C GLN A 95 4.00 -11.73 8.02
N ILE A 96 4.30 -10.44 7.84
CA ILE A 96 4.01 -9.40 8.84
C ILE A 96 2.50 -9.33 9.13
N PHE A 97 1.67 -9.31 8.08
CA PHE A 97 0.22 -9.30 8.23
C PHE A 97 -0.30 -10.54 8.98
N LYS A 98 0.24 -11.72 8.69
CA LYS A 98 -0.08 -12.95 9.43
C LYS A 98 0.34 -12.82 10.89
N GLU A 99 1.55 -12.38 11.20
CA GLU A 99 2.02 -12.22 12.59
C GLU A 99 1.16 -11.22 13.38
N GLU A 100 0.81 -10.08 12.78
CA GLU A 100 -0.05 -9.06 13.40
C GLU A 100 -1.48 -9.57 13.63
N THR A 101 -2.02 -10.39 12.72
CA THR A 101 -3.36 -10.98 12.86
C THR A 101 -3.39 -12.24 13.72
N THR A 102 -2.25 -12.89 13.94
CA THR A 102 -2.09 -14.07 14.81
C THR A 102 -1.70 -13.66 16.24
N ILE A 103 -1.74 -12.37 16.60
CA ILE A 103 -1.70 -11.93 18.00
C ILE A 103 -2.91 -12.54 18.69
N ASP A 104 -2.64 -13.64 19.37
CA ASP A 104 -3.62 -14.49 20.01
C ASP A 104 -4.09 -13.79 21.28
N ILE A 105 -5.09 -12.92 21.14
CA ILE A 105 -5.74 -12.15 22.22
C ILE A 105 -6.26 -13.06 23.35
N PHE A 106 -6.33 -14.38 23.12
CA PHE A 106 -6.75 -15.40 24.06
C PHE A 106 -5.59 -16.20 24.69
N LYS A 107 -4.33 -16.00 24.28
CA LYS A 107 -3.18 -16.72 24.88
C LYS A 107 -2.68 -16.18 26.22
N ASN A 108 -3.29 -15.11 26.75
CA ASN A 108 -2.96 -14.59 28.07
C ASN A 108 -4.08 -14.78 29.08
N ASN A 109 -4.63 -15.99 29.21
CA ASN A 109 -5.52 -16.33 30.33
C ASN A 109 -5.31 -17.79 30.77
N ARG A 110 -4.34 -18.02 31.66
CA ARG A 110 -4.50 -19.01 32.74
C ARG A 110 -4.54 -18.26 34.07
N PRO A 111 -5.43 -18.65 34.99
CA PRO A 111 -5.91 -17.78 36.05
C PRO A 111 -4.91 -17.73 37.21
N GLN A 112 -4.50 -16.52 37.60
CA GLN A 112 -4.09 -16.27 38.97
C GLN A 112 -5.11 -15.32 39.60
N LEU A 113 -6.00 -15.92 40.38
CA LEU A 113 -6.85 -15.26 41.35
C LEU A 113 -5.99 -14.40 42.26
N GLN A 114 -5.97 -13.07 42.07
CA GLN A 114 -5.85 -12.12 43.17
C GLN A 114 -6.72 -10.89 42.85
N THR A 115 -7.85 -10.83 43.54
CA THR A 115 -8.68 -9.64 43.71
C THR A 115 -7.85 -8.48 44.25
N ASN A 116 -7.92 -7.31 43.62
CA ASN A 116 -8.13 -6.01 44.29
C ASN A 116 -8.31 -4.90 43.24
N HIS A 117 -9.49 -4.29 43.24
CA HIS A 117 -9.84 -3.13 42.42
C HIS A 117 -9.07 -1.88 42.87
N SER A 118 -8.49 -1.14 41.92
CA SER A 118 -8.38 0.32 42.00
C SER A 118 -8.33 0.94 40.59
N TYR A 119 -9.03 2.05 40.44
CA TYR A 119 -9.40 2.71 39.18
C TYR A 119 -8.19 3.24 38.39
N GLN A 120 -8.28 3.10 37.07
CA GLN A 120 -7.26 3.47 36.09
C GLN A 120 -7.25 4.98 35.80
N GLN A 121 -6.06 5.58 35.80
CA GLN A 121 -5.75 6.75 34.98
C GLN A 121 -4.54 6.38 34.11
N SER A 122 -4.79 6.01 32.85
CA SER A 122 -3.71 5.77 31.89
C SER A 122 -3.26 7.10 31.29
N ASN A 123 -2.08 7.56 31.72
CA ASN A 123 -1.36 8.61 31.00
C ASN A 123 -1.02 8.09 29.60
N ILE A 124 -1.51 8.79 28.57
CA ILE A 124 -1.17 8.52 27.17
C ILE A 124 0.30 8.91 26.99
N ILE A 125 1.19 7.92 26.86
CA ILE A 125 2.57 8.14 26.48
C ILE A 125 2.60 8.34 24.95
N PRO A 126 3.06 9.49 24.42
CA PRO A 126 3.16 9.68 22.99
C PRO A 126 4.30 8.80 22.45
N TYR A 127 3.95 7.75 21.70
CA TYR A 127 4.93 6.90 21.04
C TYR A 127 5.39 7.53 19.73
N HIS A 128 6.66 7.89 19.65
CA HIS A 128 7.29 8.29 18.40
C HIS A 128 7.81 7.04 17.69
N LYS A 129 7.16 6.64 16.61
CA LYS A 129 7.62 5.53 15.76
C LYS A 129 8.72 6.05 14.83
N GLU A 130 9.96 6.04 15.29
CA GLU A 130 11.08 5.97 14.34
C GLU A 130 10.89 4.68 13.54
N THR A 131 10.63 4.84 12.24
CA THR A 131 10.34 3.71 11.37
C THR A 131 11.68 3.21 10.85
N ILE A 132 11.85 1.90 10.67
CA ILE A 132 13.07 1.26 10.14
C ILE A 132 13.56 1.90 8.81
N PHE A 133 12.72 2.70 8.14
CA PHE A 133 13.06 3.58 7.01
C PHE A 133 14.10 4.68 7.32
N ASP A 134 14.24 5.15 8.56
CA ASP A 134 15.30 6.10 8.92
C ASP A 134 16.70 5.49 8.73
N LYS A 135 16.82 4.16 8.80
CA LYS A 135 18.05 3.42 8.44
C LYS A 135 18.26 3.22 6.94
N ILE A 136 17.22 3.36 6.11
CA ILE A 136 17.31 3.15 4.64
C ILE A 136 17.68 4.45 3.91
N LYS A 137 17.50 5.61 4.55
CA LYS A 137 17.82 6.92 3.97
C LYS A 137 19.32 7.11 3.68
N SER A 138 20.20 6.39 4.36
CA SER A 138 21.66 6.47 4.13
C SER A 138 22.15 5.69 2.91
N LYS A 139 21.39 4.70 2.41
CA LYS A 139 21.80 3.88 1.26
C LYS A 139 21.26 4.34 -0.10
N ILE A 140 20.22 5.18 -0.12
CA ILE A 140 19.64 5.69 -1.39
C ILE A 140 20.30 7.00 -1.85
N LYS A 141 21.00 7.72 -0.95
CA LYS A 141 21.73 8.96 -1.30
C LYS A 141 22.88 8.74 -2.28
N SER A 142 23.44 7.52 -2.41
CA SER A 142 24.50 7.24 -3.38
C SER A 142 24.00 6.92 -4.79
N LEU A 143 22.69 6.72 -4.98
CA LEU A 143 22.09 6.39 -6.28
C LEU A 143 21.63 7.63 -7.06
N PHE A 144 21.62 8.81 -6.43
CA PHE A 144 21.20 10.08 -7.06
C PHE A 144 22.24 11.20 -6.93
N ASN A 145 23.49 10.88 -6.60
CA ASN A 145 24.60 11.81 -6.79
C ASN A 145 25.35 11.44 -8.07
N LYS A 146 24.86 11.95 -9.20
CA LYS A 146 25.70 12.54 -10.23
C LYS A 146 24.92 13.63 -10.95
#